data_AF-A0AA37XLT4-F1
#
_entry.id   AF-A0AA37XLT4-F1
#
_cell.length_a   1.000
_cell.length_b   1.000
_cell.length_c   1.000
_cell.angle_alpha   90.00
_cell.angle_beta   90.00
_cell.angle_gamma   90.00
#
_symmetry.space_group_name_H-M   'P 1'
#
loop_
_entity.id
_entity.type
_entity.pdbx_description
1 polymer ?
#
loop_
_entity_poly.entity_id
_entity_poly.type
_entity_poly.pdbx_seq_one_letter_code
_entity_poly.pdbx_strand_id
1 'polypeptide(L)'
;MLAQALTLGIVAGIGILDGRLFGQMMFDRPLVLGLFVGLILGDVKEGIIIGAQLELIWMGIAGIGAATPPDIVTGGILGTAFAILSGRGVEVALALAVPIAVLAQTLGVLVRIINTYFSHKADEYAKEANYKGLAFSMWVPVLLFFLSTFVPTFLAILLGAQQVSSLINAVPDVILDGLGVAGNLLPGVGFALLMDMLFSRKMAPFFFVGFLAAAYLELDITAIALFAACVAFVIHFYIEPKNNNKQEVEQPDNLTEGEIDFD
;
A
#
# COMPACT_ATOMS: atom_id res chain seq x y z
N MET A 1 23.25 -3.09 14.12
CA MET A 1 23.18 -2.59 12.73
C MET A 1 23.18 -3.68 11.67
N LEU A 2 24.24 -4.49 11.48
CA LEU A 2 24.24 -5.49 10.39
C LEU A 2 23.10 -6.51 10.47
N ALA A 3 22.86 -7.09 11.66
CA ALA A 3 21.75 -8.03 11.86
C ALA A 3 20.39 -7.36 11.57
N GLN A 4 20.17 -6.15 12.08
CA GLN A 4 18.93 -5.39 11.83
C GLN A 4 18.75 -5.06 10.34
N ALA A 5 19.80 -4.63 9.65
CA ALA A 5 19.77 -4.37 8.21
C ALA A 5 19.39 -5.63 7.41
N LEU A 6 19.98 -6.77 7.77
CA LEU A 6 19.67 -8.05 7.14
C LEU A 6 18.20 -8.45 7.36
N THR A 7 17.73 -8.40 8.61
CA THR A 7 16.36 -8.78 8.95
C THR A 7 15.34 -7.85 8.30
N LEU A 8 15.57 -6.53 8.31
CA LEU A 8 14.71 -5.55 7.65
C LEU A 8 14.70 -5.73 6.13
N GLY A 9 15.86 -6.03 5.52
CA GLY A 9 15.94 -6.37 4.11
C GLY A 9 15.11 -7.62 3.78
N ILE A 10 15.17 -8.66 4.61
CA ILE A 10 14.37 -9.88 4.43
C ILE A 10 12.88 -9.57 4.55
N VAL A 11 12.46 -8.79 5.55
CA VAL A 11 11.06 -8.37 5.71
C VAL A 11 10.58 -7.60 4.49
N ALA A 12 11.39 -6.69 3.96
CA ALA A 12 11.07 -5.95 2.74
C ALA A 12 10.93 -6.88 1.52
N GLY A 13 11.89 -7.79 1.34
CA GLY A 13 11.87 -8.77 0.27
C GLY A 13 10.66 -9.70 0.37
N ILE A 14 10.24 -10.12 1.57
CA ILE A 14 9.02 -10.93 1.75
C ILE A 14 7.77 -10.09 1.50
N GLY A 15 7.74 -8.84 1.97
CA GLY A 15 6.61 -7.92 1.79
C GLY A 15 6.27 -7.73 0.32
N ILE A 16 7.27 -7.47 -0.54
CA ILE A 16 7.02 -7.28 -1.98
C ILE A 16 6.55 -8.57 -2.69
N LEU A 17 6.81 -9.74 -2.09
CA LEU A 17 6.35 -11.02 -2.62
C LEU A 17 4.90 -11.32 -2.28
N ASP A 18 4.25 -10.57 -1.38
CA ASP A 18 2.86 -10.81 -0.97
C ASP A 18 1.89 -10.87 -2.16
N GLY A 19 1.86 -9.82 -2.97
CA GLY A 19 1.02 -9.76 -4.17
C GLY A 19 1.47 -10.63 -5.34
N ARG A 20 2.56 -11.40 -5.20
CA ARG A 20 3.16 -12.20 -6.28
C ARG A 20 3.14 -13.71 -6.00
N LEU A 21 3.36 -14.10 -4.74
CA LEU A 21 3.40 -15.50 -4.30
C LEU A 21 2.26 -15.86 -3.35
N PHE A 22 1.91 -14.96 -2.43
CA PHE A 22 1.02 -15.26 -1.32
C PHE A 22 -0.44 -14.93 -1.59
N GLY A 23 -0.76 -14.32 -2.74
CA GLY A 23 -2.13 -14.04 -3.14
C GLY A 23 -2.73 -12.79 -2.49
N GLN A 24 -1.90 -11.76 -2.23
CA GLN A 24 -2.31 -10.49 -1.60
C GLN A 24 -2.94 -10.67 -0.22
N MET A 25 -2.17 -11.24 0.73
CA MET A 25 -2.59 -11.35 2.13
C MET A 25 -2.47 -10.01 2.88
N MET A 26 -2.06 -8.94 2.19
CA MET A 26 -1.85 -7.59 2.71
C MET A 26 -0.66 -7.48 3.69
N PHE A 27 0.37 -8.32 3.52
CA PHE A 27 1.62 -8.19 4.26
C PHE A 27 2.50 -7.03 3.75
N ASP A 28 2.23 -6.56 2.53
CA ASP A 28 2.90 -5.42 1.90
C ASP A 28 2.45 -4.06 2.47
N ARG A 29 1.44 -4.07 3.36
CA ARG A 29 0.84 -2.89 3.96
C ARG A 29 1.71 -2.28 5.07
N PRO A 30 1.91 -0.96 5.09
CA PRO A 30 2.70 -0.25 6.10
C PRO A 30 2.31 -0.54 7.54
N LEU A 31 1.02 -0.76 7.81
CA LEU A 31 0.56 -1.09 9.15
C LEU A 31 1.22 -2.38 9.67
N VAL A 32 1.30 -3.40 8.81
CA VAL A 32 1.89 -4.71 9.14
C VAL A 32 3.41 -4.63 9.09
N LEU A 33 3.98 -3.96 8.09
CA LEU A 33 5.42 -3.80 7.97
C LEU A 33 6.00 -2.97 9.11
N GLY A 34 5.33 -1.88 9.51
CA GLY A 34 5.72 -1.02 10.63
C GLY A 34 5.77 -1.76 11.96
N LEU A 35 4.85 -2.70 12.19
CA LEU A 35 4.91 -3.63 13.33
C LEU A 35 6.21 -4.45 13.31
N PHE A 36 6.56 -5.06 12.18
CA PHE A 36 7.80 -5.84 12.06
C PHE A 36 9.05 -4.98 12.23
N VAL A 37 9.06 -3.76 11.67
CA VAL A 37 10.16 -2.81 11.85
C VAL A 37 10.33 -2.45 13.32
N GLY A 38 9.24 -2.11 14.01
CA GLY A 38 9.25 -1.82 15.45
C GLY A 38 9.77 -2.99 16.29
N LEU A 39 9.36 -4.22 15.96
CA LEU A 39 9.86 -5.44 16.59
C LEU A 39 11.37 -5.64 16.41
N ILE A 40 11.90 -5.36 15.21
CA ILE A 40 13.32 -5.54 14.88
C ILE A 40 14.19 -4.44 15.51
N LEU A 41 13.67 -3.21 15.61
CA LEU A 41 14.39 -2.06 16.16
C LEU A 41 14.20 -1.90 17.68
N GLY A 42 13.23 -2.57 18.28
CA GLY A 42 12.98 -2.57 19.73
C GLY A 42 11.92 -1.59 20.21
N ASP A 43 11.23 -0.88 19.31
CA ASP A 43 10.11 0.00 19.62
C ASP A 43 8.87 -0.35 18.80
N VAL A 44 8.09 -1.29 19.34
CA VAL A 44 6.85 -1.77 18.72
C VAL A 44 5.77 -0.71 18.69
N LYS A 45 5.69 0.13 19.74
CA LYS A 45 4.64 1.15 19.86
C LYS A 45 4.84 2.21 18.78
N GLU A 46 6.05 2.73 18.67
CA GLU A 46 6.40 3.71 17.64
C GLU A 46 6.20 3.12 16.24
N GLY A 47 6.63 1.87 16.02
CA GLY A 47 6.47 1.19 14.74
C GLY A 47 5.02 1.03 14.28
N ILE A 48 4.10 0.67 15.19
CA ILE A 48 2.67 0.57 14.88
C ILE A 48 2.07 1.95 14.59
N ILE A 49 2.41 2.97 15.39
CA ILE A 49 1.89 4.33 15.20
C ILE A 49 2.32 4.87 13.84
N ILE A 50 3.60 4.76 13.51
CA ILE A 50 4.12 5.21 12.21
C ILE A 50 3.50 4.40 11.06
N GLY A 51 3.43 3.08 11.20
CA GLY A 51 2.81 2.20 10.21
C GLY A 51 1.35 2.58 9.93
N ALA A 52 0.57 2.86 10.98
CA ALA A 52 -0.82 3.31 10.84
C ALA A 52 -0.94 4.66 10.12
N GLN A 53 -0.04 5.61 10.41
CA GLN A 53 -0.04 6.91 9.72
C GLN A 53 0.32 6.78 8.24
N LEU A 54 1.32 5.96 7.92
CA LEU A 54 1.69 5.67 6.53
C LEU A 54 0.58 4.93 5.78
N GLU A 55 -0.14 4.04 6.46
CA GLU A 55 -1.30 3.34 5.89
C GLU A 55 -2.39 4.32 5.45
N LEU A 56 -2.71 5.32 6.27
CA LEU A 56 -3.73 6.32 5.95
C LEU A 56 -3.43 7.09 4.64
N ILE A 57 -2.15 7.28 4.34
CA ILE A 57 -1.70 8.01 3.15
C ILE A 57 -1.79 7.13 1.90
N TRP A 58 -1.55 5.84 2.06
CA TRP A 58 -1.52 4.88 0.96
C TRP A 58 -2.82 4.08 0.81
N MET A 59 -3.82 4.34 1.65
CA MET A 59 -5.09 3.63 1.64
C MET A 59 -5.83 3.73 0.30
N GLY A 60 -5.74 4.89 -0.38
CA GLY A 60 -6.31 5.06 -1.72
C GLY A 60 -5.40 4.57 -2.86
N ILE A 61 -4.10 4.41 -2.62
CA ILE A 61 -3.16 4.12 -3.70
C ILE A 61 -3.29 2.64 -4.09
N ALA A 62 -3.94 2.39 -5.23
CA ALA A 62 -4.01 1.09 -5.87
C ALA A 62 -3.47 1.15 -7.30
N GLY A 63 -2.74 0.13 -7.73
CA GLY A 63 -2.28 0.01 -9.11
C GLY A 63 -3.41 -0.45 -10.01
N ILE A 64 -3.88 0.43 -10.89
CA ILE A 64 -4.93 0.12 -11.87
C ILE A 64 -4.28 -0.06 -13.25
N GLY A 65 -4.47 -1.24 -13.85
CA GLY A 65 -3.93 -1.57 -15.16
C GLY A 65 -2.39 -1.54 -15.21
N ALA A 66 -1.84 -0.76 -16.15
CA ALA A 66 -0.39 -0.60 -16.32
C ALA A 66 0.22 0.47 -15.40
N ALA A 67 -0.60 1.29 -14.73
CA ALA A 67 -0.12 2.28 -13.78
C ALA A 67 0.43 1.57 -12.56
N THR A 68 1.71 1.79 -12.30
CA THR A 68 2.38 1.15 -11.17
C THR A 68 2.54 2.18 -10.04
N PRO A 69 1.88 1.96 -8.89
CA PRO A 69 1.87 2.92 -7.79
C PRO A 69 3.25 2.99 -7.13
N PRO A 70 3.52 4.04 -6.33
CA PRO A 70 4.71 4.09 -5.48
C PRO A 70 4.90 2.81 -4.64
N ASP A 71 6.15 2.42 -4.39
CA ASP A 71 6.47 1.20 -3.64
C ASP A 71 6.32 1.42 -2.14
N ILE A 72 5.12 1.12 -1.66
CA ILE A 72 4.70 1.25 -0.27
C ILE A 72 5.49 0.33 0.68
N VAL A 73 6.06 -0.78 0.19
CA VAL A 73 6.82 -1.71 1.03
C VAL A 73 8.13 -1.08 1.47
N THR A 74 8.93 -0.67 0.49
CA THR A 74 10.24 -0.07 0.75
C THR A 74 10.10 1.28 1.46
N GLY A 75 9.14 2.12 1.01
CA GLY A 75 8.85 3.39 1.66
C GLY A 75 8.39 3.22 3.10
N GLY A 76 7.52 2.23 3.36
CA GLY A 76 6.97 1.96 4.69
C GLY A 76 8.04 1.50 5.66
N ILE A 77 8.87 0.54 5.23
CA ILE A 77 9.92 -0.03 6.07
C ILE A 77 11.01 1.00 6.37
N LEU A 78 11.55 1.67 5.33
CA LEU A 78 12.64 2.63 5.52
C LEU A 78 12.18 3.90 6.22
N GLY A 79 10.98 4.41 5.91
CA GLY A 79 10.39 5.55 6.61
C GLY A 79 10.23 5.26 8.10
N THR A 80 9.65 4.11 8.45
CA THR A 80 9.49 3.69 9.85
C THR A 80 10.84 3.45 10.53
N ALA A 81 11.78 2.79 9.85
CA ALA A 81 13.08 2.49 10.42
C ALA A 81 13.90 3.75 10.71
N PHE A 82 13.94 4.71 9.78
CA PHE A 82 14.69 5.95 10.00
C PHE A 82 14.04 6.88 11.02
N ALA A 83 12.71 6.88 11.12
CA ALA A 83 12.00 7.57 12.20
C ALA A 83 12.39 7.03 13.58
N ILE A 84 12.34 5.70 13.77
CA ILE A 84 12.75 5.06 15.03
C ILE A 84 14.23 5.29 15.33
N LEU A 85 15.11 5.13 14.32
CA LEU A 85 16.56 5.31 14.50
C LEU A 85 16.97 6.76 14.77
N SER A 86 16.22 7.74 14.27
CA SER A 86 16.48 9.17 14.51
C SER A 86 15.82 9.70 15.80
N GLY A 87 14.86 8.96 16.38
CA GLY A 87 14.13 9.38 17.57
C GLY A 87 13.22 10.58 17.33
N ARG A 88 12.82 10.82 16.07
CA ARG A 88 12.02 11.98 15.65
C ARG A 88 10.64 11.61 15.11
N GLY A 89 10.16 10.42 15.43
CA GLY A 89 8.76 10.06 15.30
C GLY A 89 8.19 10.09 13.88
N VAL A 90 6.88 10.35 13.81
CA VAL A 90 6.05 10.20 12.62
C VAL A 90 6.43 11.20 11.53
N GLU A 91 6.81 12.43 11.90
CA GLU A 91 7.07 13.53 10.98
C GLU A 91 8.20 13.18 9.99
N VAL A 92 9.27 12.57 10.51
CA VAL A 92 10.38 12.07 9.69
C VAL A 92 9.94 10.91 8.79
N ALA A 93 9.11 10.00 9.31
CA ALA A 93 8.62 8.89 8.51
C ALA A 93 7.83 9.40 7.30
N LEU A 94 6.93 10.37 7.51
CA LEU A 94 6.12 10.97 6.45
C LEU A 94 6.99 11.71 5.42
N ALA A 95 8.03 12.42 5.87
CA ALA A 95 8.97 13.12 5.02
C ALA A 95 9.68 12.19 4.03
N LEU A 96 10.14 11.05 4.55
CA LEU A 96 11.05 10.15 3.85
C LEU A 96 10.31 9.08 3.05
N ALA A 97 9.14 8.64 3.53
CA ALA A 97 8.44 7.50 2.97
C ALA A 97 8.05 7.72 1.51
N VAL A 98 7.50 8.88 1.15
CA VAL A 98 7.05 9.15 -0.24
C VAL A 98 8.23 9.23 -1.23
N PRO A 99 9.29 10.03 -1.00
CA PRO A 99 10.44 10.05 -1.89
C PRO A 99 11.11 8.67 -2.04
N ILE A 100 11.24 7.93 -0.94
CA ILE A 100 11.81 6.59 -0.95
C ILE A 100 10.93 5.63 -1.77
N ALA A 101 9.61 5.66 -1.57
CA ALA A 101 8.66 4.83 -2.30
C ALA A 101 8.72 5.09 -3.81
N VAL A 102 8.85 6.35 -4.23
CA VAL A 102 8.99 6.72 -5.65
C VAL A 102 10.31 6.20 -6.23
N LEU A 103 11.42 6.33 -5.49
CA LEU A 103 12.72 5.80 -5.93
C LEU A 103 12.70 4.27 -6.04
N ALA A 104 12.19 3.58 -5.02
CA ALA A 104 12.08 2.12 -5.02
C ALA A 104 11.14 1.62 -6.14
N GLN A 105 10.09 2.39 -6.43
CA GLN A 105 9.19 2.11 -7.53
C GLN A 105 9.90 2.09 -8.89
N THR A 106 10.89 2.96 -9.13
CA THR A 106 11.67 2.92 -10.38
C THR A 106 12.44 1.62 -10.56
N LEU A 107 12.97 1.04 -9.46
CA LEU A 107 13.61 -0.28 -9.48
C LEU A 107 12.59 -1.38 -9.76
N GLY A 108 11.38 -1.27 -9.20
CA GLY A 108 10.28 -2.19 -9.50
C GLY A 108 9.90 -2.20 -10.98
N VAL A 109 9.88 -1.03 -11.63
CA VAL A 109 9.66 -0.90 -13.09
C VAL A 109 10.79 -1.57 -13.87
N LEU A 110 12.05 -1.34 -13.47
CA LEU A 110 13.20 -1.98 -14.12
C LEU A 110 13.12 -3.52 -14.06
N VAL A 111 12.73 -4.08 -12.91
CA VAL A 111 12.51 -5.52 -12.78
C VAL A 111 11.39 -6.01 -13.68
N ARG A 112 10.28 -5.27 -13.83
CA ARG A 112 9.19 -5.62 -14.77
C ARG A 112 9.68 -5.68 -16.22
N ILE A 113 10.54 -4.74 -16.63
CA ILE A 113 11.15 -4.75 -17.96
C ILE A 113 12.00 -6.01 -18.15
N ILE A 114 12.85 -6.34 -17.18
CA ILE A 114 13.69 -7.54 -17.22
C ILE A 114 12.84 -8.81 -17.25
N ASN A 115 11.75 -8.86 -16.49
CA ASN A 115 10.85 -10.02 -16.43
C ASN A 115 10.10 -10.28 -17.74
N THR A 116 9.96 -9.27 -18.60
CA THR A 116 9.41 -9.45 -19.96
C THR A 116 10.30 -10.39 -20.79
N TYR A 117 11.63 -10.31 -20.63
CA TYR A 117 12.55 -11.25 -21.28
C TYR A 117 12.33 -12.70 -20.82
N PHE A 118 12.17 -12.92 -19.51
CA PHE A 118 11.87 -14.25 -18.97
C PHE A 118 10.51 -14.78 -19.41
N SER A 119 9.55 -13.90 -19.68
CA SER A 119 8.24 -14.28 -20.20
C SER A 119 8.35 -14.84 -21.63
N HIS A 120 9.09 -14.17 -22.52
CA HIS A 120 9.35 -14.69 -23.87
C HIS A 120 10.13 -16.01 -23.84
N LYS A 121 11.08 -16.15 -22.92
CA LYS A 121 11.84 -17.39 -22.74
C LYS A 121 10.99 -18.54 -22.21
N ALA A 122 9.99 -18.23 -21.38
CA ALA A 122 9.00 -19.20 -20.93
C ALA A 122 8.18 -19.75 -22.11
N ASP A 123 7.80 -18.89 -23.08
CA ASP A 123 7.08 -19.31 -24.29
C ASP A 123 7.92 -20.27 -25.15
N GLU A 124 9.23 -20.03 -25.28
CA GLU A 124 10.15 -20.93 -25.98
C GLU A 124 10.23 -22.30 -25.28
N TYR A 125 10.45 -22.32 -23.96
CA TYR A 125 10.52 -23.56 -23.21
C TYR A 125 9.20 -24.33 -23.16
N ALA A 126 8.06 -23.63 -23.24
CA ALA A 126 6.75 -24.26 -23.33
C ALA A 126 6.58 -25.02 -24.67
N LYS A 127 7.04 -24.45 -25.79
CA LYS A 127 7.00 -25.11 -27.11
C LYS A 127 7.88 -26.36 -27.16
N GLU A 128 8.99 -26.36 -26.44
CA GLU A 128 9.92 -27.49 -26.34
C GLU A 128 9.50 -28.54 -25.28
N ALA A 129 8.36 -28.34 -24.61
CA ALA A 129 7.92 -29.15 -23.46
C ALA A 129 8.99 -29.28 -22.36
N ASN A 130 9.85 -28.26 -22.20
CA ASN A 130 10.91 -28.22 -21.20
C ASN A 130 10.39 -27.65 -19.87
N TYR A 131 9.82 -28.51 -19.04
CA TYR A 131 9.26 -28.14 -17.73
C TYR A 131 10.27 -27.48 -16.78
N LYS A 132 11.56 -27.87 -16.84
CA LYS A 132 12.59 -27.29 -15.97
C LYS A 132 12.93 -25.85 -16.38
N GLY A 133 13.03 -25.60 -17.69
CA GLY A 133 13.25 -24.26 -18.24
C GLY A 133 12.07 -23.33 -17.96
N LEU A 134 10.85 -23.86 -18.07
CA LEU A 134 9.63 -23.14 -17.73
C LEU A 134 9.59 -22.75 -16.23
N ALA A 135 9.83 -23.70 -15.34
CA ALA A 135 9.88 -23.43 -13.89
C ALA A 135 10.95 -22.40 -13.53
N PHE A 136 12.14 -22.48 -14.13
CA PHE A 136 13.19 -21.48 -13.92
C PHE A 136 12.76 -20.09 -14.38
N SER A 137 12.13 -19.99 -15.54
CA SER A 137 11.64 -18.71 -16.09
C SER A 137 10.53 -18.10 -15.25
N MET A 138 9.84 -18.90 -14.43
CA MET A 138 8.84 -18.43 -13.46
C MET A 138 9.46 -17.98 -12.13
N TRP A 139 10.44 -18.72 -11.60
CA TRP A 139 11.03 -18.43 -10.28
C TRP A 139 12.10 -17.33 -10.29
N VAL A 140 12.81 -17.11 -11.40
CA VAL A 140 13.81 -16.03 -11.49
C VAL A 140 13.19 -14.64 -11.34
N PRO A 141 12.09 -14.30 -12.02
CA PRO A 141 11.36 -13.03 -11.82
C PRO A 141 10.99 -12.75 -10.36
N VAL A 142 10.57 -13.79 -9.64
CA VAL A 142 10.22 -13.71 -8.21
C VAL A 142 11.45 -13.32 -7.38
N LEU A 143 12.58 -13.98 -7.63
CA LEU A 143 13.84 -13.65 -6.96
C LEU A 143 14.32 -12.23 -7.29
N LEU A 144 14.14 -11.77 -8.53
CA LEU A 144 14.51 -10.41 -8.93
C LEU A 144 13.68 -9.36 -8.19
N PHE A 145 12.38 -9.59 -8.01
CA PHE A 145 11.55 -8.70 -7.19
C PHE A 145 11.96 -8.71 -5.71
N PHE A 146 12.27 -9.88 -5.15
CA PHE A 146 12.81 -9.97 -3.79
C PHE A 146 14.08 -9.13 -3.66
N LEU A 147 15.02 -9.29 -4.59
CA LEU A 147 16.29 -8.55 -4.58
C LEU A 147 16.12 -7.05 -4.80
N SER A 148 15.15 -6.63 -5.63
CA SER A 148 14.92 -5.20 -5.88
C SER A 148 14.46 -4.42 -4.67
N THR A 149 13.88 -5.08 -3.67
CA THR A 149 13.43 -4.45 -2.43
C THR A 149 14.39 -4.77 -1.27
N PHE A 150 14.90 -6.00 -1.23
CA PHE A 150 15.92 -6.43 -0.24
C PHE A 150 17.19 -5.60 -0.33
N VAL A 151 17.80 -5.46 -1.51
CA VAL A 151 19.12 -4.83 -1.65
C VAL A 151 19.08 -3.34 -1.29
N PRO A 152 18.13 -2.52 -1.80
CA PRO A 152 18.06 -1.13 -1.40
C PRO A 152 17.75 -0.95 0.08
N THR A 153 16.83 -1.75 0.64
CA THR A 153 16.50 -1.68 2.07
C THR A 153 17.70 -2.02 2.93
N PHE A 154 18.39 -3.12 2.62
CA PHE A 154 19.59 -3.56 3.33
C PHE A 154 20.68 -2.49 3.29
N LEU A 155 21.00 -1.97 2.10
CA LEU A 155 22.03 -0.95 1.94
C LEU A 155 21.65 0.37 2.61
N ALA A 156 20.38 0.79 2.52
CA ALA A 156 19.90 2.01 3.15
C ALA A 156 20.00 1.95 4.68
N ILE A 157 19.66 0.83 5.31
CA ILE A 157 19.81 0.68 6.77
C ILE A 157 21.29 0.55 7.16
N LEU A 158 22.07 -0.25 6.43
CA LEU A 158 23.46 -0.52 6.78
C LEU A 158 24.35 0.71 6.63
N LEU A 159 24.18 1.44 5.51
CA LEU A 159 25.05 2.55 5.12
C LEU A 159 24.41 3.92 5.33
N GLY A 160 23.11 3.98 5.56
CA GLY A 160 22.36 5.24 5.59
C GLY A 160 21.84 5.63 6.97
N ALA A 161 21.77 4.72 7.96
CA ALA A 161 21.21 5.05 9.27
C ALA A 161 21.88 6.27 9.92
N GLN A 162 23.23 6.35 9.88
CA GLN A 162 23.96 7.46 10.49
C GLN A 162 23.85 8.75 9.68
N GLN A 163 23.83 8.64 8.36
CA GLN A 163 23.79 9.75 7.41
C GLN A 163 22.41 10.39 7.40
N VAL A 164 21.35 9.56 7.39
CA VAL A 164 19.96 9.99 7.50
C VAL A 164 19.72 10.64 8.86
N SER A 165 20.21 10.05 9.96
CA SER A 165 20.11 10.68 11.29
C SER A 165 20.83 12.03 11.34
N SER A 166 22.04 12.13 10.81
CA SER A 166 22.78 13.40 10.72
C SER A 166 22.06 14.45 9.86
N LEU A 167 21.51 14.03 8.72
CA LEU A 167 20.77 14.92 7.81
C LEU A 167 19.50 15.44 8.48
N ILE A 168 18.73 14.55 9.11
CA ILE A 168 17.54 14.90 9.88
C ILE A 168 17.92 15.92 10.96
N ASN A 169 18.98 15.64 11.74
CA ASN A 169 19.44 16.53 12.81
C ASN A 169 19.91 17.91 12.32
N ALA A 170 20.28 18.05 11.05
CA ALA A 170 20.61 19.33 10.43
C ALA A 170 19.37 20.12 9.98
N VAL A 171 18.20 19.48 9.84
CA VAL A 171 16.95 20.15 9.49
C VAL A 171 16.43 20.92 10.71
N PRO A 172 16.11 22.23 10.58
CA PRO A 172 15.50 23.02 11.65
C PRO A 172 14.15 22.46 12.09
N ASP A 173 13.87 22.52 13.39
CA ASP A 173 12.63 21.98 13.98
C ASP A 173 11.37 22.60 13.35
N VAL A 174 11.39 23.89 13.00
CA VAL A 174 10.27 24.58 12.32
C VAL A 174 9.84 23.88 11.03
N ILE A 175 10.79 23.29 10.28
CA ILE A 175 10.48 22.56 9.05
C ILE A 175 9.89 21.20 9.37
N LEU A 176 10.43 20.50 10.37
CA LEU A 176 9.93 19.19 10.80
C LEU A 176 8.52 19.30 11.39
N ASP A 177 8.29 20.30 12.24
CA ASP A 177 6.97 20.61 12.82
C ASP A 177 5.97 20.98 11.73
N GLY A 178 6.38 21.83 10.78
CA GLY A 178 5.54 22.21 9.63
C GLY A 178 5.16 20.99 8.78
N LEU A 179 6.08 20.05 8.61
CA LEU A 179 5.83 18.80 7.92
C LEU A 179 4.93 17.85 8.72
N GLY A 180 5.00 17.87 10.04
CA GLY A 180 4.06 17.17 10.91
C GLY A 180 2.64 17.69 10.77
N VAL A 181 2.47 19.02 10.75
CA VAL A 181 1.16 19.64 10.49
C VAL A 181 0.63 19.27 9.10
N ALA A 182 1.48 19.32 8.07
CA ALA A 182 1.11 18.88 6.72
C ALA A 182 0.78 17.37 6.67
N GLY A 183 1.52 16.57 7.42
CA GLY A 183 1.33 15.13 7.57
C GLY A 183 -0.06 14.76 8.08
N ASN A 184 -0.59 15.53 9.03
CA ASN A 184 -1.94 15.35 9.55
C ASN A 184 -3.04 15.60 8.51
N LEU A 185 -2.74 16.28 7.39
CA LEU A 185 -3.67 16.47 6.29
C LEU A 185 -3.62 15.34 5.26
N LEU A 186 -2.53 14.54 5.23
CA LEU A 186 -2.36 13.47 4.24
C LEU A 186 -3.41 12.34 4.35
N PRO A 187 -3.88 11.92 5.54
CA PRO A 187 -5.02 11.02 5.65
C PRO A 187 -6.26 11.51 4.89
N GLY A 188 -6.50 12.83 4.88
CA GLY A 188 -7.60 13.44 4.13
C GLY A 188 -7.49 13.20 2.63
N VAL A 189 -6.27 13.20 2.08
CA VAL A 189 -6.01 12.87 0.66
C VAL A 189 -6.29 11.39 0.38
N GLY A 190 -5.88 10.50 1.29
CA GLY A 190 -6.17 9.06 1.19
C GLY A 190 -7.67 8.78 1.17
N PHE A 191 -8.44 9.40 2.09
CA PHE A 191 -9.89 9.29 2.11
C PHE A 191 -10.55 9.92 0.88
N ALA A 192 -10.04 11.05 0.38
CA ALA A 192 -10.56 11.69 -0.83
C ALA A 192 -10.40 10.76 -2.05
N LEU A 193 -9.27 10.07 -2.18
CA LEU A 193 -9.04 9.16 -3.30
C LEU A 193 -9.88 7.88 -3.21
N LEU A 194 -10.11 7.35 -2.00
CA LEU A 194 -11.09 6.27 -1.79
C LEU A 194 -12.52 6.71 -2.12
N MET A 195 -12.87 7.93 -1.69
CA MET A 195 -14.18 8.50 -1.97
C MET A 195 -14.37 8.71 -3.47
N ASP A 196 -13.35 9.19 -4.19
CA ASP A 196 -13.40 9.34 -5.65
C ASP A 196 -13.73 8.02 -6.37
N MET A 197 -13.20 6.89 -5.87
CA MET A 197 -13.50 5.55 -6.41
C MET A 197 -14.90 5.03 -6.05
N LEU A 198 -15.45 5.40 -4.90
CA LEU A 198 -16.69 4.82 -4.36
C LEU A 198 -17.92 5.75 -4.51
N PHE A 199 -17.69 7.04 -4.70
CA PHE A 199 -18.74 8.04 -4.63
C PHE A 199 -19.55 8.06 -5.91
N SER A 200 -20.85 7.86 -5.78
CA SER A 200 -21.82 8.07 -6.85
C SER A 200 -23.00 8.87 -6.32
N ARG A 201 -23.78 9.48 -7.22
CA ARG A 201 -25.01 10.21 -6.82
C ARG A 201 -25.98 9.33 -6.03
N LYS A 202 -26.00 8.02 -6.29
CA LYS A 202 -26.83 7.04 -5.56
C LYS A 202 -26.28 6.74 -4.16
N MET A 203 -24.95 6.73 -4.00
CA MET A 203 -24.28 6.46 -2.72
C MET A 203 -24.12 7.70 -1.82
N ALA A 204 -24.21 8.90 -2.38
CA ALA A 204 -24.07 10.16 -1.65
C ALA A 204 -24.94 10.27 -0.38
N PRO A 205 -26.22 9.87 -0.37
CA PRO A 205 -27.03 9.90 0.86
C PRO A 205 -26.46 9.02 1.98
N PHE A 206 -25.98 7.81 1.66
CA PHE A 206 -25.38 6.90 2.65
C PHE A 206 -24.08 7.46 3.22
N PHE A 207 -23.27 8.09 2.37
CA PHE A 207 -22.06 8.78 2.82
C PHE A 207 -22.39 9.90 3.83
N PHE A 208 -23.34 10.78 3.51
CA PHE A 208 -23.72 11.87 4.43
C PHE A 208 -24.35 11.36 5.72
N VAL A 209 -25.13 10.28 5.68
CA VAL A 209 -25.66 9.64 6.89
C VAL A 209 -24.53 9.14 7.79
N GLY A 210 -23.54 8.43 7.22
CA GLY A 210 -22.36 7.99 7.95
C GLY A 210 -21.54 9.15 8.52
N PHE A 211 -21.37 10.22 7.74
CA PHE A 211 -20.68 11.44 8.18
C PHE A 211 -21.39 12.12 9.36
N LEU A 212 -22.72 12.30 9.29
CA LEU A 212 -23.50 12.88 10.37
C LEU A 212 -23.46 12.00 11.63
N ALA A 213 -23.47 10.67 11.46
CA ALA A 213 -23.32 9.74 12.56
C ALA A 213 -21.95 9.84 13.24
N ALA A 214 -20.86 9.95 12.47
CA ALA A 214 -19.54 10.19 13.04
C ALA A 214 -19.46 11.56 13.75
N ALA A 215 -19.96 12.63 13.11
CA ALA A 215 -19.79 14.00 13.59
C ALA A 215 -20.67 14.39 14.78
N TYR A 216 -21.91 13.88 14.84
CA TYR A 216 -22.89 14.29 15.86
C TYR A 216 -23.22 13.19 16.87
N LEU A 217 -23.16 11.92 16.47
CA LEU A 217 -23.41 10.80 17.39
C LEU A 217 -22.13 10.26 18.02
N GLU A 218 -20.96 10.76 17.59
CA GLU A 218 -19.62 10.34 18.05
C GLU A 218 -19.44 8.81 18.00
N LEU A 219 -20.11 8.15 17.04
CA LEU A 219 -20.00 6.71 16.86
C LEU A 219 -18.62 6.35 16.32
N ASP A 220 -18.06 5.26 16.82
CA ASP A 220 -16.80 4.75 16.31
C ASP A 220 -16.98 4.23 14.87
N ILE A 221 -15.88 4.26 14.10
CA ILE A 221 -15.88 3.85 12.69
C ILE A 221 -16.37 2.40 12.56
N THR A 222 -16.06 1.54 13.54
CA THR A 222 -16.50 0.14 13.57
C THR A 222 -18.02 0.02 13.72
N ALA A 223 -18.65 0.76 14.64
CA ALA A 223 -20.11 0.74 14.76
C ALA A 223 -20.77 1.24 13.48
N ILE A 224 -20.29 2.34 12.89
CA ILE A 224 -20.83 2.87 11.63
C ILE A 224 -20.73 1.82 10.52
N ALA A 225 -19.59 1.13 10.40
CA ALA A 225 -19.40 0.05 9.43
C ALA A 225 -20.37 -1.13 9.65
N LEU A 226 -20.60 -1.55 10.90
CA LEU A 226 -21.55 -2.62 11.23
C LEU A 226 -22.99 -2.22 10.90
N PHE A 227 -23.40 -0.99 11.23
CA PHE A 227 -24.72 -0.48 10.85
C PHE A 227 -24.87 -0.40 9.33
N ALA A 228 -23.86 0.10 8.62
CA ALA A 228 -23.86 0.17 7.16
C ALA A 228 -23.98 -1.23 6.53
N ALA A 229 -23.29 -2.23 7.07
CA ALA A 229 -23.40 -3.61 6.62
C ALA A 229 -24.83 -4.15 6.80
N CYS A 230 -25.46 -3.95 7.97
CA CYS A 230 -26.85 -4.33 8.19
C CYS A 230 -27.81 -3.67 7.18
N VAL A 231 -27.64 -2.38 6.92
CA VAL A 231 -28.44 -1.64 5.92
C VAL A 231 -28.22 -2.20 4.52
N ALA A 232 -26.97 -2.48 4.13
CA ALA A 232 -26.65 -3.08 2.84
C ALA A 232 -27.30 -4.47 2.66
N PHE A 233 -27.27 -5.31 3.71
CA PHE A 233 -27.96 -6.59 3.72
C PHE A 233 -29.47 -6.45 3.54
N VAL A 234 -30.10 -5.50 4.23
CA VAL A 234 -31.54 -5.26 4.09
C VAL A 234 -31.90 -4.81 2.67
N ILE A 235 -31.11 -3.90 2.09
CA ILE A 235 -31.33 -3.43 0.71
C ILE A 235 -31.23 -4.60 -0.28
N HIS A 236 -30.15 -5.38 -0.21
CA HIS A 236 -29.91 -6.50 -1.13
C HIS A 236 -30.99 -7.59 -1.03
N PHE A 237 -31.47 -7.92 0.19
CA PHE A 237 -32.44 -9.00 0.35
C PHE A 237 -33.92 -8.60 0.21
N TYR A 238 -34.27 -7.35 0.50
CA TYR A 238 -35.68 -6.91 0.56
C TYR A 238 -36.05 -5.85 -0.47
N ILE A 239 -35.09 -5.09 -0.99
CA ILE A 239 -35.36 -3.96 -1.89
C ILE A 239 -35.01 -4.29 -3.34
N GLU A 240 -34.03 -5.17 -3.61
CA GLU A 240 -33.81 -5.74 -4.94
C GLU A 240 -34.81 -6.87 -5.22
N PRO A 241 -35.84 -6.66 -6.07
CA PRO A 241 -36.71 -7.76 -6.47
C PRO A 241 -35.87 -8.76 -7.27
N LYS A 242 -35.84 -10.01 -6.81
CA LYS A 242 -35.31 -11.15 -7.56
C LYS A 242 -36.05 -11.22 -8.89
N ASN A 243 -35.45 -10.64 -9.94
CA ASN A 243 -36.09 -10.41 -11.23
C ASN A 243 -36.15 -11.74 -12.01
N ASN A 244 -36.98 -12.67 -11.54
CA ASN A 244 -37.33 -13.87 -12.29
C ASN A 244 -38.27 -13.46 -13.42
N ASN A 245 -37.71 -13.34 -14.63
CA ASN A 245 -38.33 -13.07 -15.93
C ASN A 245 -38.33 -11.59 -16.37
N LYS A 246 -37.30 -11.20 -17.13
CA LYS A 246 -37.42 -10.83 -18.57
C LYS A 246 -36.06 -10.39 -19.14
N GLN A 247 -35.65 -11.12 -20.18
CA GLN A 247 -34.86 -10.73 -21.36
C GLN A 247 -33.64 -9.83 -21.14
N GLU A 248 -32.47 -10.43 -21.39
CA GLU A 248 -31.21 -9.80 -21.79
C GLU A 248 -31.45 -8.60 -22.71
N VAL A 249 -31.37 -7.41 -22.12
CA VAL A 249 -30.79 -6.26 -22.79
C VAL A 249 -29.63 -5.89 -21.90
N GLU A 250 -28.41 -6.19 -22.36
CA GLU A 250 -27.16 -5.77 -21.72
C GLU A 250 -27.17 -4.25 -21.56
N GLN A 251 -27.56 -3.82 -20.38
CA GLN A 251 -27.28 -2.48 -19.87
C GLN A 251 -26.50 -2.73 -18.58
N PRO A 252 -25.23 -2.29 -18.49
CA PRO A 252 -24.40 -2.64 -17.34
C PRO A 252 -25.00 -1.98 -16.10
N ASP A 253 -25.57 -2.81 -15.23
CA ASP A 253 -26.07 -2.43 -13.90
C ASP A 253 -24.87 -2.26 -12.97
N ASN A 254 -24.07 -1.24 -13.25
CA ASN A 254 -22.87 -0.97 -12.49
C ASN A 254 -23.19 0.03 -11.40
N LEU A 255 -23.50 -0.52 -10.21
CA LEU A 255 -23.64 0.22 -8.96
C LEU A 255 -22.35 0.97 -8.54
N THR A 256 -21.24 0.76 -9.26
CA THR A 256 -19.91 1.36 -9.00
C THR A 256 -19.22 1.93 -10.24
N GLU A 257 -19.79 1.91 -11.45
CA GLU A 257 -19.18 2.67 -12.55
C GLU A 257 -19.79 4.06 -12.59
N GLY A 258 -19.04 5.02 -12.04
CA GLY A 258 -18.99 6.32 -12.69
C GLY A 258 -18.47 6.07 -14.10
N GLU A 259 -19.18 6.59 -15.10
CA GLU A 259 -18.65 6.69 -16.47
C GLU A 259 -17.28 7.37 -16.36
N ILE A 260 -16.21 6.59 -16.49
CA ILE A 260 -14.89 7.15 -16.76
C ILE A 260 -14.95 7.48 -18.25
N ASP A 261 -15.39 8.70 -18.53
CA ASP A 261 -15.29 9.29 -19.85
C ASP A 261 -13.80 9.46 -20.18
N PHE A 262 -13.33 8.77 -21.22
CA PHE A 262 -11.94 8.81 -21.71
C PHE A 262 -11.83 9.63 -22.99
N ASP A 263 -12.77 10.55 -23.25
CA ASP A 263 -12.65 11.55 -24.31
C ASP A 263 -11.83 12.78 -23.87
#